data_AF-A0A955N789-F1
#
_entry.id   AF-A0A955N789-F1
#
_cell.length_a   1.000
_cell.length_b   1.000
_cell.length_c   1.000
_cell.angle_alpha   90.00
_cell.angle_beta   90.00
_cell.angle_gamma   90.00
#
_symmetry.space_group_name_H-M   'P 1'
#
loop_
_entity.id
_entity.type
_entity.pdbx_description
1 polymer ?
#
loop_
_entity_poly.entity_id
_entity_poly.type
_entity_poly.pdbx_seq_one_letter_code
_entity_poly.pdbx_strand_id
1 'polypeptide(L)'
;TYLLMAALFESFLYPLVIIFTVPFAAAGGFLGLSLVNNFIAYQPLDVLTMLGFVILIGVVVNNAILVVHQALNFMRGTERADSFEEESAQGLPLREAIRESVKIRVRPIMMTTLTTLFGLFPLVVSSGAGSELYRGIGSVVLGGLLVSTVFTLIVIPALFTLVIDAQHKWAAKRKPQMAVQPSGGSL
;
A
#
# COMPACT_ATOMS: atom_id res chain seq x y z
N THR A 1 10.71 9.33 -1.18
CA THR A 1 9.67 8.50 -1.85
C THR A 1 8.52 9.34 -2.38
N TYR A 2 7.98 10.31 -1.64
CA TYR A 2 6.81 11.11 -2.06
C TYR A 2 6.90 11.77 -3.44
N LEU A 3 7.94 12.59 -3.70
CA LEU A 3 8.07 13.32 -4.97
C LEU A 3 8.20 12.39 -6.17
N LEU A 4 8.90 11.27 -6.00
CA LEU A 4 9.04 10.25 -7.03
C LEU A 4 7.68 9.60 -7.34
N MET A 5 6.86 9.30 -6.33
CA MET A 5 5.50 8.80 -6.53
C MET A 5 4.58 9.86 -7.16
N ALA A 6 4.72 11.13 -6.78
CA ALA A 6 3.94 12.22 -7.37
C ALA A 6 4.25 12.38 -8.86
N ALA A 7 5.51 12.22 -9.25
CA ALA A 7 5.92 12.17 -10.65
C ALA A 7 5.39 10.91 -11.35
N LEU A 8 5.46 9.73 -10.71
CA LEU A 8 5.00 8.46 -11.27
C LEU A 8 3.50 8.45 -11.58
N PHE A 9 2.69 8.99 -10.67
CA PHE A 9 1.23 8.97 -10.80
C PHE A 9 0.65 10.26 -11.38
N GLU A 10 1.49 11.24 -11.71
CA GLU A 10 1.11 12.59 -12.16
C GLU A 10 0.04 13.24 -11.25
N SER A 11 0.11 12.96 -9.95
CA SER A 11 -0.90 13.36 -8.97
C SER A 11 -0.31 13.37 -7.57
N PHE A 12 -0.65 14.40 -6.79
CA PHE A 12 -0.23 14.54 -5.39
C PHE A 12 -1.13 13.79 -4.40
N LEU A 13 -2.34 13.36 -4.83
CA LEU A 13 -3.31 12.71 -3.94
C LEU A 13 -3.03 11.21 -3.74
N TYR A 14 -2.66 10.49 -4.81
CA TYR A 14 -2.36 9.05 -4.71
C TYR A 14 -1.13 8.74 -3.84
N PRO A 15 -0.01 9.47 -3.94
CA PRO A 15 1.14 9.32 -3.05
C PRO A 15 0.80 9.54 -1.56
N LEU A 16 -0.15 10.43 -1.26
CA LEU A 16 -0.57 10.71 0.10
C LEU A 16 -1.29 9.50 0.73
N VAL A 17 -2.14 8.81 -0.05
CA VAL A 17 -2.77 7.55 0.38
C VAL A 17 -1.72 6.49 0.71
N ILE A 18 -0.67 6.40 -0.10
CA ILE A 18 0.41 5.43 0.10
C ILE A 18 1.22 5.74 1.37
N ILE A 19 1.59 7.00 1.61
CA ILE A 19 2.37 7.36 2.81
C ILE A 19 1.57 7.15 4.09
N PHE A 20 0.25 7.23 4.02
CA PHE A 20 -0.61 6.97 5.18
C PHE A 20 -0.48 5.55 5.74
N THR A 21 0.07 4.58 4.99
CA THR A 21 0.32 3.22 5.50
C THR A 21 1.58 3.11 6.34
N VAL A 22 2.53 4.05 6.21
CA VAL A 22 3.83 4.03 6.89
C VAL A 22 3.71 4.05 8.43
N PRO A 23 2.87 4.89 9.05
CA PRO A 23 2.69 4.87 10.50
C PRO A 23 2.18 3.54 11.04
N PHE A 24 1.31 2.83 10.29
CA PHE A 24 0.82 1.51 10.68
C PHE A 24 1.93 0.45 10.64
N ALA A 25 2.82 0.54 9.65
CA ALA A 25 4.01 -0.29 9.60
C ALA A 25 4.95 -0.02 10.77
N ALA A 26 5.22 1.25 11.07
CA ALA A 26 6.04 1.62 12.22
C ALA A 26 5.45 1.09 13.54
N ALA A 27 4.13 1.21 13.74
CA ALA A 27 3.44 0.62 14.88
C ALA A 27 3.64 -0.90 14.95
N GLY A 28 3.53 -1.60 13.82
CA GLY A 28 3.84 -3.02 13.71
C GLY A 28 5.30 -3.37 14.05
N GLY A 29 6.24 -2.53 13.63
CA GLY A 29 7.67 -2.69 13.92
C GLY A 29 7.97 -2.52 15.41
N PHE A 30 7.36 -1.51 16.06
CA PHE A 30 7.43 -1.35 17.52
C PHE A 30 6.82 -2.53 18.26
N LEU A 31 5.67 -3.05 17.80
CA LEU A 31 5.06 -4.26 18.35
C LEU A 31 5.98 -5.48 18.18
N GLY A 32 6.62 -5.63 17.02
CA GLY A 32 7.59 -6.70 16.75
C GLY A 32 8.78 -6.65 17.69
N LEU A 33 9.38 -5.47 17.85
CA LEU A 33 10.48 -5.26 18.78
C LEU A 33 10.03 -5.53 20.22
N SER A 34 8.86 -5.06 20.63
CA SER A 34 8.30 -5.29 21.97
C SER A 34 8.04 -6.78 22.24
N LEU A 35 7.57 -7.54 21.25
CA LEU A 35 7.40 -8.98 21.38
C LEU A 35 8.74 -9.69 21.55
N VAL A 36 9.75 -9.37 20.75
CA VAL A 36 11.09 -9.96 20.89
C VAL A 36 11.71 -9.60 22.25
N ASN A 37 11.52 -8.37 22.70
CA ASN A 37 11.97 -7.86 23.99
C ASN A 37 11.37 -8.64 25.17
N ASN A 38 10.10 -9.05 25.06
CA ASN A 38 9.39 -9.79 26.10
C ASN A 38 9.62 -11.32 26.04
N PHE A 39 9.74 -11.90 24.84
CA PHE A 39 9.76 -13.36 24.66
C PHE A 39 11.15 -13.97 24.46
N ILE A 40 12.14 -13.20 23.99
CA ILE A 40 13.45 -13.73 23.59
C ILE A 40 14.57 -13.08 24.40
N ALA A 41 14.81 -11.79 24.16
CA ALA A 41 15.89 -11.05 24.79
C ALA A 41 15.65 -9.56 24.64
N TYR A 42 16.13 -8.80 25.64
CA TYR A 42 16.06 -7.35 25.59
C TYR A 42 16.89 -6.80 24.43
N GLN A 43 16.26 -6.04 23.54
CA GLN A 43 16.92 -5.44 22.38
C GLN A 43 16.71 -3.92 22.39
N PRO A 44 17.78 -3.11 22.55
CA PRO A 44 17.66 -1.66 22.56
C PRO A 44 17.35 -1.09 21.16
N LEU A 45 16.77 0.11 21.12
CA LEU A 45 16.66 0.91 19.91
C LEU A 45 18.01 1.53 19.55
N ASP A 46 18.84 0.75 18.88
CA ASP A 46 20.14 1.12 18.31
C ASP A 46 20.06 1.53 16.83
N VAL A 47 21.21 1.84 16.23
CA VAL A 47 21.30 2.25 14.80
C VAL A 47 20.75 1.17 13.87
N LEU A 48 20.89 -0.11 14.23
CA LEU A 48 20.47 -1.21 13.39
C LEU A 48 18.96 -1.47 13.45
N THR A 49 18.36 -1.46 14.63
CA THR A 49 16.90 -1.45 14.74
C THR A 49 16.29 -0.27 13.97
N MET A 50 16.91 0.92 14.02
CA MET A 50 16.51 2.06 13.18
C MET A 50 16.65 1.77 11.68
N LEU A 51 17.73 1.11 11.25
CA LEU A 51 17.89 0.66 9.87
C LEU A 51 16.76 -0.30 9.45
N GLY A 52 16.33 -1.18 10.37
CA GLY A 52 15.16 -2.04 10.18
C GLY A 52 13.89 -1.27 9.87
N PHE A 53 13.63 -0.15 10.57
CA PHE A 53 12.51 0.74 10.26
C PHE A 53 12.64 1.39 8.88
N VAL A 54 13.84 1.81 8.49
CA VAL A 54 14.07 2.39 7.14
C VAL A 54 13.77 1.38 6.04
N ILE A 55 14.24 0.14 6.19
CA ILE A 55 13.95 -0.96 5.26
C ILE A 55 12.44 -1.22 5.21
N LEU A 56 11.79 -1.29 6.38
CA LEU A 56 10.35 -1.52 6.50
C LEU A 56 9.53 -0.46 5.74
N ILE A 57 9.90 0.83 5.86
CA ILE A 57 9.25 1.92 5.12
C ILE A 57 9.31 1.64 3.61
N GLY A 58 10.49 1.26 3.09
CA GLY A 58 10.66 0.96 1.66
C GLY A 58 9.79 -0.19 1.19
N VAL A 59 9.77 -1.31 1.93
CA VAL A 59 8.98 -2.50 1.55
C VAL A 59 7.49 -2.20 1.57
N VAL A 60 7.00 -1.52 2.61
CA VAL A 60 5.57 -1.19 2.75
C VAL A 60 5.11 -0.21 1.67
N VAL A 61 5.91 0.81 1.39
CA VAL A 61 5.63 1.75 0.30
C VAL A 61 5.61 1.03 -1.04
N ASN A 62 6.53 0.08 -1.29
CA ASN A 62 6.53 -0.69 -2.53
C ASN A 62 5.28 -1.58 -2.68
N ASN A 63 4.88 -2.29 -1.62
CA ASN A 63 3.65 -3.08 -1.62
C ASN A 63 2.42 -2.21 -1.89
N ALA A 64 2.40 -1.00 -1.33
CA ALA A 64 1.33 -0.02 -1.53
C ALA A 64 1.28 0.54 -2.95
N ILE A 65 2.43 0.94 -3.50
CA ILE A 65 2.57 1.45 -4.87
C ILE A 65 1.99 0.43 -5.87
N LEU A 66 2.33 -0.85 -5.73
CA LEU A 66 1.90 -1.89 -6.67
C LEU A 66 0.38 -2.09 -6.71
N VAL A 67 -0.31 -1.95 -5.56
CA VAL A 67 -1.77 -2.05 -5.49
C VAL A 67 -2.42 -0.83 -6.14
N VAL A 68 -1.96 0.38 -5.80
CA VAL A 68 -2.51 1.64 -6.34
C VAL A 68 -2.24 1.76 -7.84
N HIS A 69 -1.02 1.45 -8.28
CA HIS A 69 -0.63 1.52 -9.68
C HIS A 69 -1.48 0.59 -10.55
N GLN A 70 -1.71 -0.63 -10.10
CA GLN A 70 -2.50 -1.58 -10.87
C GLN A 70 -3.99 -1.21 -10.89
N ALA A 71 -4.52 -0.65 -9.79
CA ALA A 71 -5.89 -0.14 -9.77
C ALA A 71 -6.06 1.01 -10.77
N LEU A 72 -5.08 1.92 -10.84
CA LEU A 72 -5.08 2.99 -11.82
C LEU A 72 -4.98 2.46 -13.26
N ASN A 73 -4.14 1.46 -13.53
CA ASN A 73 -3.99 0.90 -14.87
C ASN A 73 -5.26 0.17 -15.35
N PHE A 74 -5.96 -0.53 -14.44
CA PHE A 74 -7.27 -1.12 -14.74
C PHE A 74 -8.34 -0.06 -15.00
N MET A 75 -8.36 1.03 -14.21
CA MET A 75 -9.27 2.15 -14.45
C MET A 75 -8.99 2.90 -15.76
N ARG A 76 -7.72 2.93 -16.20
CA ARG A 76 -7.30 3.56 -17.47
C ARG A 76 -7.50 2.64 -18.69
N GLY A 77 -7.84 1.36 -18.48
CA GLY A 77 -7.98 0.37 -19.55
C GLY A 77 -6.65 -0.04 -20.19
N THR A 78 -5.51 0.25 -19.52
CA THR A 78 -4.16 -0.07 -20.03
C THR A 78 -3.75 -1.52 -19.70
N GLU A 79 -4.22 -2.06 -18.58
CA GLU A 79 -4.13 -3.49 -18.25
C GLU A 79 -5.52 -4.13 -18.44
N ARG A 80 -5.60 -5.28 -19.12
CA ARG A 80 -6.83 -6.09 -19.24
C ARG A 80 -6.84 -7.10 -18.10
N ALA A 81 -7.94 -7.18 -17.35
CA ALA A 81 -8.18 -8.32 -16.48
C ALA A 81 -8.49 -9.54 -17.37
N ASP A 82 -7.88 -10.69 -17.07
CA ASP A 82 -8.10 -11.94 -17.82
C ASP A 82 -9.55 -12.48 -17.73
N SER A 83 -10.43 -11.82 -16.98
CA SER A 83 -11.84 -12.16 -16.88
C SER A 83 -12.64 -11.56 -18.04
N PHE A 84 -12.89 -12.40 -19.05
CA PHE A 84 -14.13 -12.51 -19.84
C PHE A 84 -15.15 -11.35 -19.67
N GLU A 85 -14.92 -10.25 -20.36
CA GLU A 85 -15.98 -9.41 -20.94
C GLU A 85 -15.34 -8.58 -22.06
N GLU A 86 -15.33 -9.20 -23.24
CA GLU A 86 -14.80 -8.68 -24.50
C GLU A 86 -15.66 -7.53 -25.05
N GLU A 87 -15.94 -6.43 -24.33
CA GLU A 87 -16.65 -5.32 -25.00
C GLU A 87 -16.58 -3.94 -24.36
N SER A 88 -15.47 -3.55 -23.73
CA SER A 88 -15.28 -2.15 -23.37
C SER A 88 -13.83 -1.71 -23.60
N ALA A 89 -13.64 -0.85 -24.61
CA ALA A 89 -12.44 -0.02 -24.76
C ALA A 89 -12.29 1.03 -23.63
N GLN A 90 -13.17 0.99 -22.63
CA GLN A 90 -13.22 1.86 -21.46
C GLN A 90 -12.76 1.05 -20.25
N GLY A 91 -11.90 1.65 -19.40
CA GLY A 91 -11.35 0.97 -18.24
C GLY A 91 -12.39 0.51 -17.22
N LEU A 92 -11.97 -0.36 -16.30
CA LEU A 92 -12.85 -0.96 -15.31
C LEU A 92 -13.41 0.09 -14.33
N PRO A 93 -14.67 -0.07 -13.87
CA PRO A 93 -15.22 0.79 -12.83
C PRO A 93 -14.39 0.67 -11.54
N LEU A 94 -14.25 1.78 -10.79
CA LEU A 94 -13.37 1.91 -9.61
C LEU A 94 -13.38 0.68 -8.69
N ARG A 95 -14.57 0.22 -8.29
CA ARG A 95 -14.72 -0.90 -7.36
C ARG A 95 -14.19 -2.21 -7.93
N GLU A 96 -14.37 -2.44 -9.21
CA GLU A 96 -13.91 -3.64 -9.91
C GLU A 96 -12.40 -3.59 -10.15
N ALA A 97 -11.88 -2.45 -10.60
CA ALA A 97 -10.45 -2.21 -10.75
C ALA A 97 -9.68 -2.46 -9.45
N ILE A 98 -10.18 -1.96 -8.32
CA ILE A 98 -9.57 -2.21 -7.00
C ILE A 98 -9.66 -3.69 -6.63
N ARG A 99 -10.83 -4.31 -6.79
CA ARG A 99 -11.03 -5.73 -6.46
C ARG A 99 -10.05 -6.61 -7.22
N GLU A 100 -9.89 -6.37 -8.51
CA GLU A 100 -9.00 -7.16 -9.36
C GLU A 100 -7.53 -6.90 -9.03
N SER A 101 -7.16 -5.64 -8.78
CA SER A 101 -5.81 -5.27 -8.32
C SER A 101 -5.42 -5.98 -7.04
N VAL A 102 -6.34 -6.05 -6.06
CA VAL A 102 -6.07 -6.75 -4.81
C VAL A 102 -5.90 -8.24 -5.08
N LYS A 103 -6.79 -8.89 -5.84
CA LYS A 103 -6.69 -10.33 -6.10
C LYS A 103 -5.35 -10.76 -6.70
N ILE A 104 -4.89 -10.05 -7.73
CA ILE A 104 -3.66 -10.40 -8.43
C ILE A 104 -2.41 -10.01 -7.63
N ARG A 105 -2.49 -9.04 -6.71
CA ARG A 105 -1.38 -8.64 -5.85
C ARG A 105 -1.29 -9.43 -4.55
N VAL A 106 -2.39 -9.99 -4.04
CA VAL A 106 -2.39 -10.79 -2.80
C VAL A 106 -1.39 -11.94 -2.87
N ARG A 107 -1.33 -12.68 -4.00
CA ARG A 107 -0.37 -13.78 -4.17
C ARG A 107 1.10 -13.30 -4.13
N PRO A 108 1.52 -12.32 -4.96
CA PRO A 108 2.85 -11.72 -4.87
C PRO A 108 3.20 -11.13 -3.50
N ILE A 109 2.29 -10.37 -2.87
CA ILE A 109 2.53 -9.73 -1.56
C ILE A 109 2.72 -10.79 -0.47
N MET A 110 1.92 -11.87 -0.49
CA MET A 110 2.10 -12.99 0.42
C MET A 110 3.42 -13.72 0.16
N MET A 111 3.80 -13.92 -1.11
CA MET A 111 5.07 -14.57 -1.46
C MET A 111 6.26 -13.81 -0.89
N THR A 112 6.33 -12.48 -1.07
CA THR A 112 7.43 -11.67 -0.53
C THR A 112 7.39 -11.65 1.00
N THR A 113 6.22 -11.44 1.60
CA THR A 113 6.05 -11.39 3.06
C THR A 113 6.49 -12.71 3.70
N LEU A 114 6.04 -13.85 3.16
CA LEU A 114 6.41 -15.18 3.66
C LEU A 114 7.90 -15.45 3.47
N THR A 115 8.47 -15.08 2.33
CA THR A 115 9.92 -15.25 2.07
C THR A 115 10.75 -14.46 3.07
N THR A 116 10.39 -13.20 3.34
CA THR A 116 11.07 -12.39 4.34
C THR A 116 10.85 -12.92 5.76
N LEU A 117 9.63 -13.39 6.06
CA LEU A 117 9.31 -14.04 7.33
C LEU A 117 10.23 -15.23 7.56
N PHE A 118 10.21 -16.23 6.68
CA PHE A 118 11.03 -17.42 6.84
C PHE A 118 12.54 -17.14 6.74
N GLY A 119 12.96 -16.12 5.99
CA GLY A 119 14.36 -15.71 5.90
C GLY A 119 14.90 -15.06 7.17
N LEU A 120 14.09 -14.20 7.82
CA LEU A 120 14.52 -13.45 9.02
C LEU A 120 14.12 -14.13 10.33
N PHE A 121 13.12 -15.02 10.33
CA PHE A 121 12.67 -15.76 11.51
C PHE A 121 13.81 -16.49 12.24
N PRO A 122 14.65 -17.32 11.56
CA PRO A 122 15.75 -18.00 12.24
C PRO A 122 16.79 -17.02 12.76
N LEU A 123 17.02 -15.88 12.09
CA LEU A 123 17.97 -14.86 12.55
C LEU A 123 17.52 -14.21 13.86
N VAL A 124 16.22 -13.97 14.00
CA VAL A 124 15.65 -13.39 15.22
C VAL A 124 15.69 -14.37 16.40
N VAL A 125 15.42 -15.65 16.14
CA VAL A 125 15.40 -16.71 17.18
C VAL A 125 16.80 -17.20 17.54
N SER A 126 17.73 -17.25 16.59
CA SER A 126 19.09 -17.73 16.83
C SER A 126 19.81 -16.88 17.87
N SER A 127 20.56 -17.53 18.77
CA SER A 127 21.36 -16.88 19.80
C SER A 127 22.82 -17.27 19.59
N GLY A 128 23.67 -16.30 19.25
CA GLY A 128 25.08 -16.51 18.90
C GLY A 128 25.86 -15.19 18.89
N ALA A 129 27.17 -15.24 18.69
CA ALA A 129 27.98 -14.02 18.60
C ALA A 129 27.50 -13.13 17.45
N GLY A 130 27.20 -11.85 17.74
CA GLY A 130 26.63 -10.91 16.76
C GLY A 130 25.14 -11.09 16.46
N SER A 131 24.41 -11.99 17.17
CA SER A 131 22.97 -12.16 16.95
C SER A 131 22.15 -10.93 17.34
N GLU A 132 22.63 -10.14 18.30
CA GLU A 132 22.01 -8.85 18.69
C GLU A 132 21.85 -7.88 17.50
N LEU A 133 22.81 -7.90 16.59
CA LEU A 133 22.87 -7.07 15.40
C LEU A 133 21.71 -7.41 14.44
N TYR A 134 21.57 -8.69 14.12
CA TYR A 134 20.56 -9.19 13.18
C TYR A 134 19.18 -9.32 13.81
N ARG A 135 19.09 -9.61 15.10
CA ARG A 135 17.85 -9.68 15.87
C ARG A 135 17.15 -8.33 15.92
N GLY A 136 17.90 -7.24 16.09
CA GLY A 136 17.38 -5.88 16.02
C GLY A 136 16.68 -5.58 14.70
N ILE A 137 17.39 -5.69 13.58
CA ILE A 137 16.81 -5.47 12.24
C ILE A 137 15.64 -6.43 11.98
N GLY A 138 15.84 -7.72 12.26
CA GLY A 138 14.88 -8.77 11.96
C GLY A 138 13.56 -8.59 12.72
N SER A 139 13.62 -8.24 14.01
CA SER A 139 12.42 -8.08 14.85
C SER A 139 11.48 -6.99 14.33
N VAL A 140 12.03 -5.83 13.96
CA VAL A 140 11.29 -4.68 13.42
C VAL A 140 10.71 -5.03 12.05
N VAL A 141 11.50 -5.63 11.17
CA VAL A 141 11.06 -5.98 9.81
C VAL A 141 9.99 -7.08 9.86
N LEU A 142 10.15 -8.11 10.69
CA LEU A 142 9.17 -9.20 10.84
C LEU A 142 7.84 -8.70 11.40
N GLY A 143 7.86 -8.00 12.54
CA GLY A 143 6.63 -7.49 13.15
C GLY A 143 5.97 -6.42 12.31
N GLY A 144 6.78 -5.52 11.74
CA GLY A 144 6.35 -4.50 10.83
C GLY A 144 5.68 -5.07 9.58
N LEU A 145 6.26 -6.08 8.94
CA LEU A 145 5.69 -6.71 7.75
C LEU A 145 4.40 -7.46 8.04
N LEU A 146 4.35 -8.23 9.13
CA LEU A 146 3.15 -8.98 9.50
C LEU A 146 1.94 -8.05 9.68
N VAL A 147 2.12 -6.99 10.46
CA VAL A 147 1.05 -6.02 10.72
C VAL A 147 0.78 -5.20 9.46
N SER A 148 1.80 -4.63 8.83
CA SER A 148 1.62 -3.76 7.67
C SER A 148 1.01 -4.47 6.47
N THR A 149 1.30 -5.74 6.21
CA THR A 149 0.72 -6.48 5.08
C THR A 149 -0.79 -6.63 5.25
N VAL A 150 -1.26 -6.96 6.46
CA VAL A 150 -2.71 -7.04 6.75
C VAL A 150 -3.37 -5.68 6.60
N PHE A 151 -2.77 -4.64 7.19
CA PHE A 151 -3.29 -3.28 7.07
C PHE A 151 -3.25 -2.78 5.62
N THR A 152 -2.19 -3.04 4.86
CA THR A 152 -2.04 -2.60 3.46
C THR A 152 -3.14 -3.19 2.58
N LEU A 153 -3.44 -4.49 2.71
CA LEU A 153 -4.47 -5.16 1.91
C LEU A 153 -5.89 -4.67 2.20
N ILE A 154 -6.15 -4.09 3.38
CA ILE A 154 -7.48 -3.61 3.78
C ILE A 154 -7.58 -2.08 3.64
N VAL A 155 -6.61 -1.36 4.18
CA VAL A 155 -6.59 0.10 4.28
C VAL A 155 -6.36 0.76 2.93
N ILE A 156 -5.48 0.23 2.08
CA ILE A 156 -5.23 0.85 0.77
C ILE A 156 -6.47 0.83 -0.12
N PRO A 157 -7.14 -0.31 -0.34
CA PRO A 157 -8.38 -0.34 -1.12
C PRO A 157 -9.44 0.62 -0.59
N ALA A 158 -9.62 0.67 0.74
CA ALA A 158 -10.59 1.53 1.39
C ALA A 158 -10.26 3.02 1.18
N LEU A 159 -9.03 3.44 1.48
CA LEU A 159 -8.60 4.83 1.33
C LEU A 159 -8.60 5.27 -0.13
N PHE A 160 -8.14 4.41 -1.04
CA PHE A 160 -8.12 4.71 -2.46
C PHE A 160 -9.54 4.91 -3.01
N THR A 161 -10.50 4.07 -2.60
CA THR A 161 -11.92 4.25 -2.93
C THR A 161 -12.44 5.60 -2.42
N LEU A 162 -12.18 5.92 -1.15
CA LEU A 162 -12.63 7.16 -0.52
C LEU A 162 -12.07 8.41 -1.22
N VAL A 163 -10.80 8.38 -1.61
CA VAL A 163 -10.16 9.51 -2.31
C VAL A 163 -10.78 9.73 -3.69
N ILE A 164 -11.04 8.66 -4.44
CA ILE A 164 -11.63 8.78 -5.78
C ILE A 164 -13.10 9.19 -5.71
N ASP A 165 -13.88 8.63 -4.76
CA ASP A 165 -15.25 9.07 -4.52
C ASP A 165 -15.33 10.55 -4.11
N ALA A 166 -14.38 11.02 -3.28
CA ALA A 166 -14.28 12.43 -2.91
C ALA A 166 -13.96 13.32 -4.13
N GLN A 167 -13.06 12.89 -5.02
CA GLN A 167 -12.75 13.58 -6.27
C GLN A 167 -13.97 13.68 -7.19
N HIS A 168 -14.71 12.58 -7.38
CA HIS A 168 -15.94 12.59 -8.20
C HIS A 168 -17.00 13.54 -7.62
N LYS A 169 -17.20 13.54 -6.30
CA LYS A 169 -18.14 14.46 -5.62
C LYS A 169 -17.71 15.92 -5.76
N TRP A 170 -16.42 16.22 -5.67
CA TRP A 170 -15.89 17.57 -5.87
C TRP A 170 -15.98 18.03 -7.33
N ALA A 171 -15.75 17.13 -8.30
CA ALA A 171 -15.92 17.43 -9.72
C ALA A 171 -17.40 17.65 -10.10
N ALA A 172 -18.32 16.85 -9.54
CA ALA A 172 -19.77 17.01 -9.74
C ALA A 172 -20.29 18.34 -9.16
N LYS A 173 -19.79 18.77 -7.99
CA LYS A 173 -20.12 20.08 -7.40
C LYS A 173 -19.61 21.26 -8.23
N ARG A 174 -18.61 21.09 -9.09
CA ARG A 174 -18.09 22.15 -9.99
C ARG A 174 -18.86 22.27 -11.31
N LYS A 175 -19.70 21.30 -11.70
CA LYS A 175 -20.47 21.30 -12.96
C LYS A 175 -21.95 21.79 -12.93
N PRO A 176 -22.51 22.50 -11.92
CA PRO A 176 -23.94 22.88 -11.96
C PRO A 176 -24.28 24.21 -12.68
N GLN A 177 -23.41 24.81 -13.50
CA GLN A 177 -23.71 26.15 -14.09
C GLN A 177 -23.56 26.34 -15.62
N MET A 178 -23.37 25.30 -16.43
CA MET A 178 -23.31 25.46 -17.90
C MET A 178 -24.49 24.88 -18.69
N ALA A 179 -25.55 24.40 -18.03
CA ALA A 179 -26.69 23.77 -18.71
C ALA A 179 -28.03 24.42 -18.33
N VAL A 180 -28.16 25.73 -18.49
CA VAL A 180 -29.48 26.38 -18.68
C VAL A 180 -29.32 27.54 -19.66
N GLN A 181 -29.43 27.27 -20.95
CA GLN A 181 -29.95 28.27 -21.89
C GLN A 181 -31.15 27.63 -22.57
N PRO A 182 -32.38 28.10 -22.32
CA PRO A 182 -33.56 27.48 -22.85
C PRO A 182 -33.66 27.76 -24.35
N SER A 183 -33.97 26.70 -25.09
CA SER A 183 -34.49 26.74 -26.44
C SER A 183 -35.71 27.67 -26.52
N GLY A 184 -35.62 28.70 -27.35
CA GLY A 184 -36.74 29.52 -27.82
C GLY A 184 -36.23 30.43 -28.94
N GLY A 185 -36.78 30.43 -30.15
CA GLY A 185 -37.90 29.69 -30.69
C GLY A 185 -37.84 29.67 -32.22
N SER A 186 -38.67 28.79 -32.77
CA SER A 186 -39.18 28.82 -34.14
C SER A 186 -39.60 30.23 -34.56
N LEU A 187 -39.17 30.67 -35.75
CA LEU A 187 -40.02 31.06 -36.87
C LEU A 187 -39.15 31.11 -38.15
#